data_AF-A0A3N2MB81-F1
#
_entry.id   AF-A0A3N2MB81-F1
#
_cell.length_a   1.000
_cell.length_b   1.000
_cell.length_c   1.000
_cell.angle_alpha   90.00
_cell.angle_beta   90.00
_cell.angle_gamma   90.00
#
_symmetry.space_group_name_H-M   'P 1'
#
loop_
_entity.id
_entity.type
_entity.pdbx_description
1 polymer ?
#
loop_
_entity_poly.entity_id
_entity_poly.type
_entity_poly.pdbx_seq_one_letter_code
_entity_poly.pdbx_strand_id
1 'polypeptide(L)'
;MSLYNMINGVNPATFFILPMLGKHPDEYPRFRDCFVSKDEKHIEVYTRVGGGNRHCGYGEEELEKHPNFVKTYDDKFDNTYGTYVFSVPDKWKEDFDKILLGKTLFISDEYFNEILRVYPKLEDQLRSMFHRPKTDQ
;
A
#
# COMPACT_ATOMS: atom_id res chain seq x y z
N MET A 1 -10.89 0.50 -8.89
CA MET A 1 -10.55 1.93 -8.69
C MET A 1 -11.76 2.79 -9.00
N SER A 2 -12.16 3.73 -8.14
CA SER A 2 -13.23 4.70 -8.48
C SER A 2 -12.70 5.81 -9.40
N LEU A 3 -13.58 6.43 -10.20
CA LEU A 3 -13.23 7.58 -11.07
C LEU A 3 -12.50 8.69 -10.30
N TYR A 4 -12.84 8.88 -9.02
CA TYR A 4 -12.19 9.85 -8.14
C TYR A 4 -10.70 9.56 -7.94
N ASN A 5 -10.30 8.30 -7.72
CA ASN A 5 -8.89 7.92 -7.55
C ASN A 5 -8.12 8.03 -8.87
N MET A 6 -8.79 7.82 -10.01
CA MET A 6 -8.17 8.02 -11.33
C MET A 6 -7.91 9.50 -11.63
N ILE A 7 -8.76 10.42 -11.16
CA ILE A 7 -8.61 11.86 -11.38
C ILE A 7 -7.63 12.50 -10.39
N ASN A 8 -7.71 12.14 -9.12
CA ASN A 8 -6.90 12.77 -8.06
C ASN A 8 -5.55 12.07 -7.82
N GLY A 9 -5.36 10.89 -8.41
CA GLY A 9 -4.14 10.09 -8.26
C GLY A 9 -3.98 9.51 -6.86
N VAL A 10 -2.86 8.81 -6.68
CA VAL A 10 -2.35 8.28 -5.41
C VAL A 10 -0.87 8.61 -5.34
N ASN A 11 -0.28 8.67 -4.16
CA ASN A 11 1.17 8.86 -4.06
C ASN A 11 1.88 7.71 -4.80
N PRO A 12 2.82 7.98 -5.73
CA PRO A 12 3.56 6.93 -6.43
C PRO A 12 4.26 5.93 -5.49
N ALA A 13 4.63 6.36 -4.27
CA ALA A 13 5.16 5.48 -3.24
C ALA A 13 4.20 4.31 -2.88
N THR A 14 2.89 4.49 -3.05
CA THR A 14 1.86 3.46 -2.86
C THR A 14 2.18 2.19 -3.66
N PHE A 15 2.68 2.33 -4.89
CA PHE A 15 2.98 1.19 -5.75
C PHE A 15 4.16 0.35 -5.23
N PHE A 16 5.03 0.92 -4.41
CA PHE A 16 6.17 0.22 -3.82
C PHE A 16 5.93 -0.27 -2.41
N ILE A 17 4.99 0.32 -1.67
CA ILE A 17 4.81 0.03 -0.25
C ILE A 17 3.56 -0.80 0.02
N LEU A 18 2.44 -0.50 -0.64
CA LEU A 18 1.19 -1.23 -0.41
C LEU A 18 1.30 -2.75 -0.71
N PRO A 19 2.04 -3.21 -1.75
CA PRO A 19 2.20 -4.64 -2.01
C PRO A 19 2.82 -5.42 -0.86
N MET A 20 3.55 -4.79 0.07
CA MET A 20 4.06 -5.46 1.26
C MET A 20 2.93 -6.06 2.11
N LEU A 21 1.77 -5.40 2.13
CA LEU A 21 0.57 -5.86 2.84
C LEU A 21 -0.24 -6.88 2.03
N GLY A 22 0.23 -7.25 0.82
CA GLY A 22 -0.29 -8.35 0.02
C GLY A 22 -1.62 -8.11 -0.67
N LYS A 23 -2.19 -6.89 -0.60
CA LYS A 23 -3.48 -6.54 -1.19
C LYS A 23 -3.34 -5.45 -2.24
N HIS A 24 -4.15 -5.54 -3.29
CA HIS A 24 -4.33 -4.46 -4.27
C HIS A 24 -5.17 -3.32 -3.65
N PRO A 25 -4.97 -2.04 -4.04
CA PRO A 25 -5.75 -0.91 -3.53
C PRO A 25 -7.27 -1.09 -3.59
N ASP A 26 -7.78 -1.83 -4.57
CA ASP A 26 -9.22 -2.10 -4.74
C ASP A 26 -9.81 -3.03 -3.67
N GLU A 27 -8.96 -3.74 -2.94
CA GLU A 27 -9.36 -4.60 -1.82
C GLU A 27 -9.42 -3.82 -0.49
N TYR A 28 -9.02 -2.55 -0.48
CA TYR A 28 -9.13 -1.68 0.68
C TYR A 28 -10.42 -0.84 0.61
N PRO A 29 -11.21 -0.80 1.69
CA PRO A 29 -12.49 -0.10 1.70
C PRO A 29 -12.29 1.40 1.52
N ARG A 30 -12.87 1.94 0.44
CA ARG A 30 -12.80 3.38 0.10
C ARG A 30 -11.36 3.93 0.17
N PHE A 31 -10.40 3.17 -0.37
CA PHE A 31 -8.98 3.53 -0.43
C PHE A 31 -8.75 4.94 -1.00
N ARG A 32 -7.81 5.67 -0.40
CA ARG A 32 -7.42 7.01 -0.82
C ARG A 32 -5.94 7.10 -1.10
N ASP A 33 -5.10 6.64 -0.17
CA ASP A 33 -3.65 6.68 -0.36
C ASP A 33 -2.92 5.68 0.54
N CYS A 34 -1.63 5.48 0.30
CA CYS A 34 -0.73 4.71 1.15
C CYS A 34 0.62 5.42 1.25
N PHE A 35 1.14 5.53 2.47
CA PHE A 35 2.43 6.18 2.72
C PHE A 35 3.17 5.53 3.88
N VAL A 36 4.45 5.87 3.98
CA VAL A 36 5.27 5.48 5.13
C VAL A 36 5.04 6.48 6.26
N SER A 37 4.91 5.99 7.47
CA SER A 37 4.78 6.80 8.68
C SER A 37 6.00 7.71 8.88
N LYS A 38 5.81 8.80 9.66
CA LYS A 38 6.90 9.75 9.95
C LYS A 38 8.11 9.14 10.68
N ASP A 39 7.90 8.04 11.38
CA ASP A 39 8.96 7.30 12.07
C ASP A 39 9.64 6.25 11.17
N GLU A 40 9.27 6.19 9.89
CA GLU A 40 9.83 5.31 8.85
C GLU A 40 9.78 3.82 9.20
N LYS A 41 8.79 3.40 10.01
CA LYS A 41 8.68 2.01 10.51
C LYS A 41 7.36 1.35 10.20
N HIS A 42 6.37 2.12 9.79
CA HIS A 42 5.01 1.65 9.57
C HIS A 42 4.50 2.05 8.19
N ILE A 43 3.55 1.27 7.72
CA ILE A 43 2.77 1.54 6.53
C ILE A 43 1.42 2.10 6.99
N GLU A 44 1.07 3.27 6.50
CA GLU A 44 -0.19 3.94 6.81
C GLU A 44 -1.09 3.90 5.57
N VAL A 45 -2.21 3.20 5.69
CA VAL A 45 -3.24 3.13 4.65
C VAL A 45 -4.33 4.13 4.99
N TYR A 46 -4.51 5.10 4.11
CA TYR A 46 -5.48 6.16 4.25
C TYR A 46 -6.77 5.82 3.50
N THR A 47 -7.88 5.90 4.21
CA THR A 47 -9.19 5.45 3.74
C THR A 47 -10.25 6.48 4.09
N ARG A 48 -11.42 6.41 3.43
CA ARG A 48 -12.60 7.22 3.80
C ARG A 48 -13.64 6.41 4.58
N VAL A 49 -13.19 5.70 5.61
CA VAL A 49 -14.04 4.93 6.54
C VAL A 49 -13.86 5.39 8.00
N GLY A 50 -13.44 6.64 8.21
CA GLY A 50 -13.30 7.23 9.53
C GLY A 50 -14.62 7.78 10.10
N GLY A 51 -14.61 8.07 11.40
CA GLY A 51 -15.66 8.81 12.09
C GLY A 51 -17.03 8.18 11.90
N GLY A 52 -17.99 8.95 11.38
CA GLY A 52 -19.35 8.45 11.12
C GLY A 52 -19.45 7.35 10.05
N ASN A 53 -18.36 7.01 9.35
CA ASN A 53 -18.31 5.88 8.41
C ASN A 53 -17.75 4.60 9.04
N ARG A 54 -17.33 4.63 10.31
CA ARG A 54 -16.92 3.44 11.07
C ARG A 54 -18.13 2.53 11.27
N HIS A 55 -17.92 1.22 11.22
CA HIS A 55 -18.90 0.14 11.39
C HIS A 55 -20.14 0.26 10.49
N CYS A 56 -19.98 0.91 9.34
CA CYS A 56 -21.04 1.11 8.35
C CYS A 56 -21.09 -0.02 7.30
N GLY A 57 -20.36 -1.11 7.53
CA GLY A 57 -20.29 -2.27 6.63
C GLY A 57 -19.49 -1.99 5.35
N TYR A 58 -18.53 -1.06 5.40
CA TYR A 58 -17.63 -0.81 4.28
C TYR A 58 -16.50 -1.84 4.17
N GLY A 59 -16.27 -2.64 5.22
CA GLY A 59 -15.31 -3.76 5.24
C GLY A 59 -14.01 -3.44 5.97
N GLU A 60 -14.00 -2.40 6.79
CA GLU A 60 -12.83 -1.95 7.53
C GLU A 60 -12.39 -2.88 8.66
N GLU A 61 -13.32 -3.69 9.18
CA GLU A 61 -13.01 -4.78 10.11
C GLU A 61 -12.05 -5.83 9.50
N GLU A 62 -12.00 -5.99 8.17
CA GLU A 62 -11.01 -6.85 7.52
C GLU A 62 -9.60 -6.27 7.52
N LEU A 63 -9.45 -4.95 7.73
CA LEU A 63 -8.15 -4.32 7.90
C LEU A 63 -7.58 -4.60 9.29
N GLU A 64 -8.43 -4.58 10.31
CA GLU A 64 -8.05 -4.82 11.70
C GLU A 64 -7.65 -6.28 11.97
N LYS A 65 -8.15 -7.21 11.15
CA LYS A 65 -7.77 -8.64 11.18
C LYS A 65 -6.39 -8.92 10.56
N HIS A 66 -5.78 -7.96 9.87
CA HIS A 66 -4.49 -8.18 9.24
C HIS A 66 -3.41 -8.49 10.30
N PRO A 67 -2.54 -9.49 10.09
CA PRO A 67 -1.55 -9.91 11.10
C PRO A 67 -0.59 -8.79 11.53
N ASN A 68 -0.36 -7.82 10.64
CA ASN A 68 0.50 -6.67 10.90
C ASN A 68 -0.26 -5.41 11.31
N PHE A 69 -1.58 -5.47 11.56
CA PHE A 69 -2.33 -4.31 12.04
C PHE A 69 -1.81 -3.88 13.42
N VAL A 70 -1.56 -2.58 13.58
CA VAL A 70 -1.08 -1.99 14.84
C VAL A 70 -2.17 -1.19 15.52
N LYS A 71 -2.78 -0.26 14.78
CA LYS A 71 -3.81 0.66 15.29
C LYS A 71 -4.51 1.39 14.15
N THR A 72 -5.63 2.03 14.47
CA THR A 72 -6.31 2.98 13.58
C THR A 72 -6.62 4.28 14.31
N TYR A 73 -6.75 5.37 13.57
CA TYR A 73 -7.19 6.66 14.08
C TYR A 73 -7.93 7.44 12.99
N ASP A 74 -8.82 8.34 13.40
CA ASP A 74 -9.50 9.26 12.49
C ASP A 74 -8.64 10.50 12.23
N ASP A 75 -8.75 11.04 11.02
CA ASP A 75 -8.12 12.32 10.71
C ASP A 75 -8.74 13.46 11.53
N LYS A 76 -7.90 14.39 11.98
CA LYS A 76 -8.34 15.48 12.88
C LYS A 76 -9.07 16.61 12.15
N PHE A 77 -8.81 16.81 10.86
CA PHE A 77 -9.40 17.87 10.06
C PHE A 77 -10.70 17.40 9.41
N ASP A 78 -10.71 16.20 8.83
CA ASP A 78 -11.90 15.55 8.29
C ASP A 78 -12.00 14.12 8.84
N ASN A 79 -12.76 13.98 9.94
CA ASN A 79 -12.93 12.69 10.60
C ASN A 79 -13.66 11.65 9.74
N THR A 80 -14.19 11.98 8.56
CA THR A 80 -14.71 10.97 7.62
C THR A 80 -13.60 10.08 7.05
N TYR A 81 -12.34 10.48 7.22
CA TYR A 81 -11.17 9.72 6.87
C TYR A 81 -10.56 9.01 8.08
N GLY A 82 -10.08 7.79 7.83
CA GLY A 82 -9.44 6.94 8.81
C GLY A 82 -8.12 6.40 8.28
N THR A 83 -7.09 6.42 9.12
CA THR A 83 -5.79 5.83 8.83
C THR A 83 -5.66 4.51 9.56
N TYR A 84 -5.22 3.48 8.85
CA TYR A 84 -4.89 2.16 9.40
C TYR A 84 -3.38 1.97 9.34
N VAL A 85 -2.77 1.74 10.49
CA VAL A 85 -1.32 1.63 10.67
C VAL A 85 -0.95 0.15 10.73
N PHE A 86 0.01 -0.24 9.91
CA PHE A 86 0.53 -1.59 9.84
C PHE A 86 2.04 -1.60 10.08
N SER A 87 2.56 -2.59 10.78
CA SER A 87 3.99 -2.87 10.81
C SER A 87 4.43 -3.41 9.44
N VAL A 88 5.65 -3.14 9.01
CA VAL A 88 6.21 -3.82 7.83
C VAL A 88 6.36 -5.32 8.11
N PRO A 89 5.80 -6.23 7.29
CA PRO A 89 5.98 -7.66 7.47
C PRO A 89 7.46 -8.04 7.45
N ASP A 90 7.88 -8.93 8.36
CA ASP A 90 9.30 -9.28 8.57
C ASP A 90 10.01 -9.68 7.27
N LYS A 91 9.32 -10.45 6.42
CA LYS A 91 9.85 -10.90 5.12
C LYS A 91 10.21 -9.78 4.15
N TRP A 92 9.64 -8.58 4.32
CA TRP A 92 9.84 -7.44 3.44
C TRP A 92 10.71 -6.33 4.04
N LYS A 93 11.20 -6.48 5.27
CA LYS A 93 11.97 -5.43 5.96
C LYS A 93 13.18 -4.95 5.16
N GLU A 94 13.96 -5.88 4.62
CA GLU A 94 15.15 -5.52 3.83
C GLU A 94 14.79 -4.73 2.56
N ASP A 95 13.71 -5.11 1.89
CA ASP A 95 13.27 -4.42 0.67
C ASP A 95 12.63 -3.06 0.98
N PHE A 96 11.92 -2.97 2.10
CA PHE A 96 11.42 -1.71 2.64
C PHE A 96 12.55 -0.72 2.93
N ASP A 97 13.61 -1.15 3.61
CA ASP A 97 14.78 -0.31 3.88
C ASP A 97 15.44 0.19 2.58
N LYS A 98 15.55 -0.69 1.56
CA LYS A 98 16.06 -0.28 0.24
C LYS A 98 15.18 0.78 -0.41
N ILE A 99 13.86 0.64 -0.33
CA ILE A 99 12.92 1.62 -0.90
C ILE A 99 13.05 2.97 -0.18
N LEU A 100 13.14 2.98 1.16
CA LEU A 100 13.37 4.21 1.93
C LEU A 100 14.68 4.91 1.55
N LEU A 101 15.74 4.14 1.31
CA LEU A 101 17.03 4.66 0.86
C LEU A 101 17.06 5.07 -0.62
N GLY A 102 15.93 4.97 -1.34
CA GLY A 102 15.86 5.25 -2.79
C GLY A 102 16.57 4.20 -3.66
N LYS A 103 16.95 3.06 -3.09
CA LYS A 103 17.64 1.94 -3.77
C LYS A 103 16.64 0.96 -4.38
N THR A 104 15.59 1.46 -5.01
CA THR A 104 14.48 0.66 -5.56
C THR A 104 14.96 -0.39 -6.57
N LEU A 105 15.99 -0.11 -7.36
CA LEU A 105 16.56 -1.08 -8.32
C LEU A 105 17.09 -2.37 -7.65
N PHE A 106 17.41 -2.33 -6.37
CA PHE A 106 18.04 -3.43 -5.63
C PHE A 106 17.08 -4.25 -4.76
N ILE A 107 15.76 -4.01 -4.85
CA ILE A 107 14.77 -4.87 -4.19
C ILE A 107 14.93 -6.32 -4.64
N SER A 108 14.55 -7.27 -3.80
CA SER A 108 14.61 -8.70 -4.13
C SER A 108 13.72 -9.05 -5.32
N ASP A 109 14.06 -10.14 -6.02
CA ASP A 109 13.18 -10.71 -7.06
C ASP A 109 11.86 -11.19 -6.47
N GLU A 110 11.89 -11.71 -5.25
CA GLU A 110 10.69 -12.12 -4.52
C GLU A 110 9.73 -10.93 -4.33
N TYR A 111 10.25 -9.79 -3.86
CA TYR A 111 9.41 -8.61 -3.67
C TYR A 111 8.97 -7.99 -4.99
N PHE A 112 9.83 -7.97 -6.02
CA PHE A 112 9.42 -7.52 -7.34
C PHE A 112 8.27 -8.38 -7.92
N ASN A 113 8.33 -9.71 -7.73
CA ASN A 113 7.24 -10.60 -8.13
C ASN A 113 5.96 -10.33 -7.31
N GLU A 114 6.07 -9.94 -6.04
CA GLU A 114 4.92 -9.51 -5.25
C GLU A 114 4.29 -8.22 -5.80
N ILE A 115 5.10 -7.23 -6.19
CA ILE A 115 4.61 -6.02 -6.87
C ILE A 115 3.88 -6.40 -8.16
N LEU A 116 4.44 -7.30 -8.98
CA LEU A 116 3.80 -7.76 -10.21
C LEU A 116 2.50 -8.53 -9.95
N ARG A 117 2.45 -9.36 -8.90
CA ARG A 117 1.23 -10.07 -8.48
C ARG A 117 0.13 -9.08 -8.12
N VAL A 118 0.47 -8.00 -7.44
CA VAL A 118 -0.48 -6.96 -7.04
C VAL A 118 -0.88 -6.10 -8.24
N TYR A 119 0.06 -5.72 -9.11
CA TYR A 119 -0.16 -4.83 -10.26
C TYR A 119 0.19 -5.48 -11.61
N PRO A 120 -0.49 -6.57 -12.03
CA PRO A 120 -0.12 -7.31 -13.23
C PRO A 120 -0.26 -6.48 -14.51
N LYS A 121 -1.20 -5.53 -14.52
CA LYS A 121 -1.42 -4.63 -15.67
C LYS A 121 -0.30 -3.61 -15.87
N LEU A 122 0.57 -3.41 -14.88
CA LEU A 122 1.70 -2.48 -14.94
C LEU A 122 3.02 -3.20 -15.20
N GLU A 123 3.01 -4.49 -15.51
CA GLU A 123 4.23 -5.30 -15.64
C GLU A 123 5.26 -4.68 -16.59
N ASP A 124 4.86 -4.29 -17.80
CA ASP A 124 5.78 -3.71 -18.79
C ASP A 124 6.43 -2.43 -18.28
N GLN A 125 5.65 -1.58 -17.60
CA GLN A 125 6.13 -0.31 -17.04
C GLN A 125 7.07 -0.55 -15.85
N LEU A 126 6.72 -1.50 -14.97
CA LEU A 126 7.53 -1.86 -13.81
C LEU A 126 8.84 -2.52 -14.25
N ARG A 127 8.80 -3.45 -15.20
CA ARG A 127 10.02 -4.07 -15.75
C ARG A 127 10.95 -3.03 -16.37
N SER A 128 10.41 -2.09 -17.14
CA SER A 128 11.15 -0.96 -17.67
C SER A 128 11.77 -0.10 -16.57
N MET A 129 10.96 0.29 -15.58
CA MET A 129 11.39 1.14 -14.45
C MET A 129 12.50 0.50 -13.60
N PHE A 130 12.43 -0.81 -13.38
CA PHE A 130 13.40 -1.54 -12.55
C PHE A 130 14.57 -2.13 -13.37
N HIS A 131 14.63 -1.90 -14.69
CA HIS A 131 15.59 -2.49 -15.61
C HIS A 131 15.63 -4.03 -15.55
N ARG A 132 14.45 -4.65 -15.44
CA ARG A 132 14.30 -6.11 -15.35
C ARG A 132 13.69 -6.65 -16.65
N PRO A 133 14.41 -7.47 -17.43
CA PRO A 133 13.83 -8.07 -18.63
C PRO A 133 12.65 -8.98 -18.28
N LYS A 134 11.79 -9.27 -19.26
CA LYS A 134 10.82 -10.37 -19.12
C LYS A 134 11.62 -11.67 -19.00
N THR A 135 11.23 -12.51 -18.05
CA THR A 135 11.70 -13.90 -18.03
C THR A 135 11.07 -14.58 -19.23
N ASP A 136 11.88 -15.05 -20.18
CA ASP A 136 11.40 -15.83 -21.32
C ASP A 136 10.64 -17.06 -20.79
N GLN A 137 9.44 -17.31 -21.32
CA GLN A 137 8.61 -18.46 -21.00
C GLN A 137 9.16 -19.75 -21.62
#